data_AF-A0A925L648-F1
#
_entry.id   AF-A0A925L648-F1
#
_cell.length_a   1.000
_cell.length_b   1.000
_cell.length_c   1.000
_cell.angle_alpha   90.00
_cell.angle_beta   90.00
_cell.angle_gamma   90.00
#
_symmetry.space_group_name_H-M   'P 1'
#
loop_
_entity.id
_entity.type
_entity.pdbx_description
1 polymer ?
#
loop_
_entity_poly.entity_id
_entity_poly.type
_entity_poly.pdbx_seq_one_letter_code
_entity_poly.pdbx_strand_id
1 'polypeptide(L)'
;MGRYVLRYAGNQPRHGSESGVDTAEVVLRAGAKVIDDAPDMLLVEANAGVARTLAHLLPEWQINAEAMTPVPRVPRPAVRTAARGRRR
;
A
#
# COMPACT_ATOMS: atom_id res chain seq x y z
N MET A 1 5.51 0.41 15.11
CA MET A 1 5.14 -0.48 14.00
C MET A 1 5.18 0.33 12.71
N GLY A 2 5.38 -0.33 11.56
CA GLY A 2 5.48 0.33 10.25
C GLY A 2 4.53 -0.31 9.24
N ARG A 3 4.23 0.43 8.17
CA ARG A 3 3.45 -0.07 7.05
C ARG A 3 4.36 -0.62 5.96
N TYR A 4 3.95 -1.73 5.37
CA TYR A 4 4.66 -2.41 4.32
C TYR A 4 3.71 -2.73 3.18
N VAL A 5 4.20 -2.52 1.96
CA VAL A 5 3.53 -2.93 0.73
C VAL A 5 4.16 -4.24 0.29
N LEU A 6 3.35 -5.29 0.28
CA LEU A 6 3.64 -6.58 -0.31
C LEU A 6 3.20 -6.52 -1.76
N ARG A 7 4.11 -6.72 -2.71
CA ARG A 7 3.81 -6.78 -4.14
C ARG A 7 4.15 -8.15 -4.67
N TYR A 8 3.21 -8.79 -5.34
CA TYR A 8 3.50 -10.05 -6.00
C TYR A 8 4.46 -9.79 -7.18
N ALA A 9 5.54 -10.55 -7.24
CA ALA A 9 6.58 -10.45 -8.27
C ALA A 9 6.77 -11.78 -9.04
N GLY A 10 5.88 -12.75 -8.82
CA GLY A 10 5.90 -14.00 -9.56
C GLY A 10 5.43 -13.82 -11.00
N ASN A 11 5.72 -14.82 -11.83
CA ASN A 11 5.56 -14.74 -13.28
C ASN A 11 4.12 -14.99 -13.76
N GLN A 12 3.19 -15.28 -12.85
CA GLN A 12 1.77 -15.51 -13.14
C GLN A 12 0.91 -14.58 -12.29
N PRO A 13 0.07 -13.71 -12.89
CA PRO A 13 -0.83 -12.87 -12.09
C PRO A 13 -1.74 -13.76 -11.24
N ARG A 14 -1.92 -13.42 -9.96
CA ARG A 14 -2.90 -14.12 -9.11
C ARG A 14 -4.30 -13.65 -9.51
N HIS A 15 -4.78 -14.14 -10.65
CA HIS A 15 -6.16 -13.95 -11.06
C HIS A 15 -7.09 -14.75 -10.13
N GLY A 16 -8.25 -14.14 -9.86
CA GLY A 16 -9.19 -14.54 -8.81
C GLY A 16 -9.35 -16.04 -8.58
N SER A 17 -9.19 -16.43 -7.32
CA SER A 17 -9.61 -17.72 -6.77
C SER A 17 -8.86 -18.98 -7.24
N GLU A 18 -7.70 -18.86 -7.90
CA GLU A 18 -6.83 -20.03 -8.05
C GLU A 18 -6.10 -20.32 -6.73
N SER A 19 -6.11 -21.60 -6.34
CA SER A 19 -5.72 -22.15 -5.03
C SER A 19 -4.22 -22.01 -4.69
N GLY A 20 -3.66 -20.81 -4.78
CA GLY A 20 -2.36 -20.44 -4.25
C GLY A 20 -2.53 -19.80 -2.88
N VAL A 21 -1.96 -20.43 -1.84
CA VAL A 21 -1.73 -19.93 -0.48
C VAL A 21 -2.42 -18.59 -0.17
N ASP A 22 -3.46 -18.60 0.64
CA ASP A 22 -4.13 -17.39 1.11
C ASP A 22 -3.10 -16.47 1.79
N THR A 23 -2.65 -15.46 1.05
CA THR A 23 -1.52 -14.63 1.47
C THR A 23 -1.95 -13.74 2.63
N ALA A 24 -3.22 -13.32 2.66
CA ALA A 24 -3.77 -12.61 3.80
C ALA A 24 -3.75 -13.50 5.05
N GLU A 25 -4.10 -14.78 4.94
CA GLU A 25 -4.02 -15.72 6.06
C GLU A 25 -2.58 -15.93 6.56
N VAL A 26 -1.61 -16.07 5.65
CA VAL A 26 -0.17 -16.17 6.01
C VAL A 26 0.30 -14.92 6.74
N VAL A 27 -0.09 -13.74 6.25
CA VAL A 27 0.22 -12.44 6.85
C VAL A 27 -0.36 -12.34 8.27
N LEU A 28 -1.63 -12.73 8.45
CA LEU A 28 -2.30 -12.74 9.75
C LEU A 28 -1.63 -13.72 10.73
N ARG A 29 -1.28 -14.93 10.27
CA ARG A 29 -0.57 -15.94 11.08
C ARG A 29 0.83 -15.49 11.49
N ALA A 30 1.51 -14.70 10.66
CA ALA A 30 2.80 -14.10 10.99
C ALA A 30 2.70 -12.95 12.01
N GLY A 31 1.49 -12.53 12.38
CA GLY A 31 1.24 -11.44 13.33
C GLY A 31 1.25 -10.05 12.70
N ALA A 32 1.09 -9.95 11.39
CA ALA A 32 0.86 -8.69 10.69
C ALA A 32 -0.64 -8.43 10.51
N LYS A 33 -1.03 -7.15 10.47
CA LYS A 33 -2.41 -6.73 10.23
C LYS A 33 -2.57 -6.31 8.78
N VAL A 34 -3.52 -6.91 8.06
CA VAL A 34 -3.88 -6.46 6.70
C VAL A 34 -4.69 -5.16 6.80
N ILE A 35 -4.25 -4.13 6.08
CA ILE A 35 -4.94 -2.84 5.96
C ILE A 35 -5.77 -2.81 4.68
N ASP A 36 -5.19 -3.26 3.57
CA ASP A 36 -5.80 -3.27 2.25
C ASP A 36 -5.36 -4.52 1.47
N ASP A 37 -6.26 -5.06 0.67
CA ASP A 37 -6.09 -6.30 -0.08
C ASP A 37 -6.50 -6.11 -1.54
N ALA A 38 -5.54 -6.32 -2.43
CA ALA A 38 -5.71 -6.30 -3.87
C ALA A 38 -5.01 -7.53 -4.49
N PRO A 39 -5.42 -7.98 -5.70
CA PRO A 39 -4.98 -9.26 -6.26
C PRO A 39 -3.46 -9.50 -6.29
N ASP A 40 -2.68 -8.46 -6.61
CA ASP A 40 -1.20 -8.52 -6.68
C ASP A 40 -0.52 -7.63 -5.63
N MET A 41 -1.29 -7.05 -4.70
CA MET A 41 -0.77 -6.08 -3.74
C MET A 41 -1.51 -6.14 -2.40
N LEU A 42 -0.74 -6.25 -1.32
CA LEU A 42 -1.23 -6.23 0.05
C LEU A 42 -0.60 -5.07 0.81
N LEU A 43 -1.41 -4.26 1.48
CA LEU A 43 -0.92 -3.27 2.43
C LEU A 43 -1.05 -3.84 3.83
N VAL A 44 0.06 -3.93 4.55
CA VAL A 44 0.09 -4.56 5.89
C VAL A 44 0.78 -3.66 6.91
N GLU A 45 0.32 -3.73 8.15
CA GLU A 45 0.99 -3.16 9.30
C GLU A 45 1.74 -4.26 10.05
N ALA A 46 3.05 -4.09 10.22
CA ALA A 46 3.89 -5.08 10.86
C ALA A 46 5.06 -4.43 11.63
N ASN A 47 5.68 -5.19 12.53
CA ASN A 47 7.01 -4.83 13.03
C ASN A 47 8.09 -5.32 12.05
N ALA A 48 9.32 -4.79 12.17
CA ALA A 48 10.41 -5.13 11.25
C ALA A 48 10.81 -6.62 11.29
N GLY A 49 10.63 -7.29 12.43
CA GLY A 49 10.87 -8.74 12.56
C GLY A 49 9.87 -9.54 11.74
N VAL A 50 8.58 -9.23 11.87
CA VAL A 50 7.49 -9.85 11.10
C VAL A 50 7.67 -9.60 9.61
N ALA A 51 8.05 -8.38 9.20
CA ALA A 51 8.34 -8.09 7.79
C ALA A 51 9.48 -8.95 7.22
N ARG A 52 10.54 -9.22 8.01
CA ARG A 52 11.60 -10.16 7.61
C ARG A 52 11.10 -11.60 7.53
N THR A 53 10.29 -12.04 8.49
CA THR A 53 9.67 -13.37 8.44
C THR A 53 8.80 -13.54 7.19
N LEU A 54 8.00 -12.53 6.85
CA LEU A 54 7.17 -12.54 5.65
C LEU A 54 8.02 -12.66 4.37
N ALA A 55 9.20 -12.05 4.31
CA ALA A 55 10.10 -12.19 3.15
C ALA A 55 10.60 -13.63 2.97
N HIS A 56 10.70 -14.41 4.06
CA HIS A 56 11.04 -15.82 3.99
C HIS A 56 9.85 -16.72 3.65
N LEU A 57 8.66 -16.38 4.18
CA LEU A 57 7.44 -17.15 3.94
C LEU A 57 6.85 -16.93 2.54
N LEU A 58 7.10 -15.76 1.95
CA LEU A 58 6.54 -15.33 0.67
C LEU A 58 7.68 -14.94 -0.29
N PRO A 59 8.47 -15.92 -0.78
CA PRO A 59 9.66 -15.64 -1.61
C PRO A 59 9.32 -15.00 -2.97
N GLU A 60 8.08 -15.17 -3.45
CA GLU A 60 7.59 -14.54 -4.69
C GLU A 60 7.05 -13.12 -4.46
N TRP A 61 7.02 -12.65 -3.22
CA TRP A 61 6.50 -11.33 -2.86
C TRP A 61 7.64 -10.38 -2.49
N GLN A 62 7.61 -9.20 -3.07
CA GLN A 62 8.47 -8.10 -2.68
C GLN A 62 7.85 -7.33 -1.53
N ILE A 63 8.60 -7.23 -0.42
CA ILE A 63 8.16 -6.52 0.79
C ILE A 63 8.91 -5.20 0.86
N ASN A 64 8.18 -4.12 0.66
CA ASN A 64 8.74 -2.77 0.69
C ASN A 64 8.12 -1.99 1.84
N ALA A 65 8.93 -1.29 2.63
CA ALA A 65 8.39 -0.34 3.59
C ALA A 65 7.62 0.77 2.84
N GLU A 66 6.43 1.14 3.32
CA GLU A 66 5.67 2.24 2.74
C GLU A 66 6.43 3.55 2.98
N ALA A 67 6.97 4.13 1.92
CA ALA A 67 7.58 5.44 1.96
C ALA A 67 6.50 6.50 1.77
N MET A 68 6.14 7.19 2.85
CA MET A 68 5.32 8.40 2.73
C MET A 68 6.14 9.49 2.03
N THR A 69 5.84 9.77 0.77
CA THR A 69 6.39 10.95 0.10
C THR A 69 5.62 12.16 0.60
N PRO A 70 6.25 13.13 1.29
CA PRO A 70 5.55 14.33 1.73
C PRO A 70 5.08 15.12 0.51
N VAL A 71 3.80 15.54 0.52
CA VAL A 71 3.24 16.37 -0.54
C VAL A 71 4.01 17.70 -0.58
N PRO A 72 4.60 18.10 -1.73
CA PRO A 72 5.27 19.38 -1.83
C PRO A 72 4.28 20.51 -1.54
N ARG A 73 4.66 21.43 -0.65
CA ARG A 73 3.86 22.61 -0.32
C ARG A 73 3.89 23.58 -1.50
N VAL A 74 3.05 23.35 -2.50
CA VAL A 74 2.80 24.32 -3.56
C VAL A 74 1.96 25.45 -2.96
N PRO A 75 2.34 26.73 -3.13
CA PRO A 75 1.49 27.84 -2.74
C PRO A 75 0.13 27.67 -3.43
N ARG A 76 -0.97 27.66 -2.65
CA ARG A 76 -2.31 27.61 -3.25
C ARG A 76 -2.45 28.84 -4.14
N PRO A 77 -2.84 28.69 -5.42
CA PRO A 77 -3.08 29.84 -6.28
C PRO A 77 -4.15 30.71 -5.63
N ALA A 78 -3.86 32.00 -5.49
CA ALA A 78 -4.82 32.97 -4.95
C ALA A 78 -6.07 32.94 -5.84
N VAL A 79 -7.21 32.58 -5.25
CA VAL A 79 -8.50 32.71 -5.93
C VAL A 79 -8.70 34.19 -6.19
N ARG A 80 -8.55 34.62 -7.45
CA ARG A 80 -8.92 35.98 -7.86
C ARG A 80 -10.43 36.06 -7.71
N THR A 81 -10.90 36.61 -6.60
CA THR A 81 -12.27 37.09 -6.48
C THR A 81 -12.49 38.05 -7.63
N ALA A 82 -13.23 37.61 -8.65
CA ALA A 82 -13.64 38.48 -9.72
C ALA A 82 -14.47 39.60 -9.09
N ALA A 83 -13.87 40.78 -8.99
CA ALA A 83 -14.58 42.00 -8.67
C ALA A 83 -15.57 42.28 -9.79
N ARG A 84 -16.75 41.65 -9.74
CA ARG A 84 -17.89 42.05 -10.57
C ARG A 84 -18.66 43.13 -9.81
N GLY A 85 -17.97 44.24 -9.59
CA GLY A 85 -18.64 45.50 -9.39
C GLY A 85 -19.05 46.09 -10.74
N ARG A 86 -20.34 46.44 -10.83
CA ARG A 86 -20.87 47.67 -11.48
C ARG A 86 -21.51 47.57 -12.88
N ARG A 87 -22.65 48.27 -12.96
CA ARG A 87 -23.52 48.69 -14.08
C ARG A 87 -24.67 47.70 -14.35
N ARG A 88 -25.95 48.07 -14.25
CA ARG A 88 -26.67 49.35 -14.19
C ARG A 88 -27.84 49.24 -13.21
#